data_AF-A0A1H6WPK5-F1
#
_entry.id   AF-A0A1H6WPK5-F1
#
_cell.length_a   1.000
_cell.length_b   1.000
_cell.length_c   1.000
_cell.angle_alpha   90.00
_cell.angle_beta   90.00
_cell.angle_gamma   90.00
#
_symmetry.space_group_name_H-M   'P 1'
#
loop_
_entity.id
_entity.type
_entity.pdbx_description
1 polymer ?
#
loop_
_entity_poly.entity_id
_entity_poly.type
_entity_poly.pdbx_seq_one_letter_code
_entity_poly.pdbx_strand_id
1 'polypeptide(L)'
;MKIKNRIIIIVLLFFMVTVAFLTYIAATMTIFSLKKDVFIFEYGTQIPTEVDYYVNASKRVSQSVVLNLKNVENKVGTYKATASYLDEELHFTIKIVDNTKPKVTLKQVVFRVTKGEQLYAKDTIGHIEDASLTNVYFQSADDSKDLTKYKRYKNYGTYIERVVVIDNNGNESAPLRVKIVVVRNTEPPVIKGINNIKIAVNSSFDPLSGVSAYDAVDGDITKKIEVIGSVDTSHPAVYTLRYRVVDSSENETIKTRKVIVE
;
A
#
# COMPACT_ATOMS: atom_id res chain seq x y z
N MET A 1 24.16 -40.34 -80.26
CA MET A 1 24.77 -40.07 -78.95
C MET A 1 25.18 -41.40 -78.31
N LYS A 2 26.48 -41.65 -78.07
CA LYS A 2 26.98 -42.93 -77.50
C LYS A 2 26.24 -43.22 -76.19
N ILE A 3 25.87 -44.48 -75.93
CA ILE A 3 25.12 -44.92 -74.73
C ILE A 3 25.68 -44.31 -73.43
N LYS A 4 27.02 -44.20 -73.36
CA LYS A 4 27.75 -43.53 -72.27
C LYS A 4 27.30 -42.09 -71.99
N ASN A 5 27.02 -41.29 -73.02
CA ASN A 5 26.57 -39.90 -72.86
C ASN A 5 25.11 -39.83 -72.38
N ARG A 6 24.26 -40.81 -72.73
CA ARG A 6 22.87 -40.90 -72.21
C ARG A 6 22.85 -41.21 -70.72
N ILE A 7 23.69 -42.14 -70.27
CA ILE A 7 23.83 -42.49 -68.85
C ILE A 7 24.32 -41.29 -68.05
N ILE A 8 25.34 -40.58 -68.54
CA ILE A 8 25.86 -39.35 -67.88
C ILE A 8 24.77 -38.30 -67.73
N ILE A 9 23.96 -38.05 -68.77
CA ILE A 9 22.87 -37.07 -68.71
C ILE A 9 21.80 -37.48 -67.70
N ILE A 10 21.42 -38.76 -67.65
CA ILE A 10 20.41 -39.25 -66.70
C ILE A 10 20.91 -39.11 -65.26
N VAL A 11 22.17 -39.44 -65.00
CA VAL A 11 22.78 -39.29 -63.66
C VAL A 11 22.86 -37.81 -63.25
N LEU A 12 23.24 -36.91 -64.16
CA LEU A 12 23.27 -35.47 -63.89
C LEU A 12 21.87 -34.91 -63.64
N LEU A 13 20.87 -35.33 -64.41
CA LEU A 13 19.48 -34.91 -64.21
C LEU A 13 18.94 -35.39 -62.86
N PHE A 14 19.23 -36.64 -62.49
CA PHE A 14 18.88 -37.19 -61.17
C PHE A 14 19.54 -36.42 -60.02
N PHE A 15 20.83 -36.09 -60.16
CA PHE A 15 21.53 -35.27 -59.16
C PHE A 15 20.92 -33.87 -59.05
N MET A 16 20.57 -33.25 -60.18
CA MET A 16 19.94 -31.93 -60.19
C MET A 16 18.56 -31.95 -59.51
N VAL A 17 17.73 -32.96 -59.78
CA VAL A 17 16.41 -33.12 -59.15
C VAL A 17 16.53 -33.41 -57.66
N THR A 18 17.46 -34.28 -57.25
CA THR A 18 17.66 -34.61 -55.83
C THR A 18 18.19 -33.42 -55.05
N VAL A 19 19.13 -32.64 -55.60
CA VAL A 19 19.59 -31.38 -55.00
C VAL A 19 18.43 -30.39 -54.90
N ALA A 20 17.66 -30.17 -55.97
CA ALA A 20 16.50 -29.27 -55.93
C ALA A 20 15.46 -29.70 -54.87
N PHE A 21 15.18 -31.00 -54.76
CA PHE A 21 14.26 -31.57 -53.78
C PHE A 21 14.78 -31.42 -52.34
N LEU A 22 16.07 -31.70 -52.09
CA LEU A 22 16.71 -31.50 -50.80
C LEU A 22 16.73 -30.02 -50.40
N THR A 23 17.00 -29.11 -51.33
CA THR A 23 16.93 -27.66 -51.07
C THR A 23 15.51 -27.22 -50.78
N TYR A 24 14.50 -27.80 -51.44
CA TYR A 24 13.10 -27.49 -51.17
C TYR A 24 12.68 -27.98 -49.78
N ILE A 25 13.05 -29.20 -49.39
CA ILE A 25 12.80 -29.70 -48.03
C ILE A 25 13.51 -28.80 -47.02
N ALA A 26 14.81 -28.52 -47.20
CA ALA A 26 15.56 -27.66 -46.29
C ALA A 26 14.95 -26.25 -46.16
N ALA A 27 14.41 -25.70 -47.25
CA ALA A 27 13.75 -24.40 -47.26
C ALA A 27 12.32 -24.39 -46.68
N THR A 28 11.70 -25.56 -46.51
CA THR A 28 10.32 -25.70 -46.02
C THR A 28 10.20 -26.35 -44.65
N MET A 29 11.31 -26.90 -44.11
CA MET A 29 11.34 -27.42 -42.74
C MET A 29 11.38 -26.29 -41.72
N THR A 30 10.47 -26.32 -40.76
CA THR A 30 10.51 -25.43 -39.59
C THR A 30 11.65 -25.87 -38.67
N ILE A 31 12.72 -25.08 -38.61
CA ILE A 31 13.95 -25.41 -37.87
C ILE A 31 13.75 -25.16 -36.36
N PHE A 32 12.95 -24.16 -36.01
CA PHE A 32 12.47 -23.90 -34.66
C PHE A 32 11.13 -23.19 -34.71
N SER A 33 10.36 -23.29 -33.62
CA SER A 33 9.06 -22.61 -33.49
C SER A 33 8.83 -22.13 -32.07
N LEU A 34 7.93 -21.18 -31.88
CA LEU A 34 7.51 -20.76 -30.55
C LEU A 34 6.67 -21.87 -29.89
N LYS A 35 6.86 -22.05 -28.58
CA LYS A 35 5.95 -22.87 -27.77
C LYS A 35 4.59 -22.21 -27.59
N LYS A 36 4.57 -20.88 -27.52
CA LYS A 36 3.38 -20.03 -27.35
C LYS A 36 3.65 -18.66 -27.98
N ASP A 37 2.60 -17.99 -28.45
CA ASP A 37 2.69 -16.60 -28.90
C ASP A 37 2.66 -15.61 -27.73
N VAL A 38 2.09 -16.04 -26.59
CA VAL A 38 1.99 -15.25 -25.36
C VAL A 38 2.44 -16.09 -24.16
N PHE A 39 3.41 -15.57 -23.42
CA PHE A 39 3.89 -16.13 -22.15
C PHE A 39 3.43 -15.22 -21.01
N ILE A 40 2.74 -15.81 -20.04
CA ILE A 40 2.20 -15.08 -18.90
C ILE A 40 3.05 -15.39 -17.67
N PHE A 41 3.52 -14.36 -16.97
CA PHE A 41 4.28 -14.47 -15.74
C PHE A 41 3.63 -13.66 -14.63
N GLU A 42 3.80 -14.13 -13.40
CA GLU A 42 3.32 -13.46 -12.21
C GLU A 42 4.30 -12.37 -11.79
N TYR A 43 3.80 -11.21 -11.36
CA TYR A 43 4.62 -10.10 -10.91
C TYR A 43 5.51 -10.50 -9.73
N GLY A 44 6.75 -10.02 -9.71
CA GLY A 44 7.75 -10.37 -8.69
C GLY A 44 8.44 -11.73 -8.89
N THR A 45 8.04 -12.52 -9.89
CA THR A 45 8.73 -13.78 -10.24
C THR A 45 9.86 -13.56 -11.25
N GLN A 46 10.86 -14.45 -11.23
CA GLN A 46 11.94 -14.42 -12.20
C GLN A 46 11.43 -14.92 -13.57
N ILE A 47 11.66 -14.11 -14.60
CA ILE A 47 11.38 -14.48 -15.98
C ILE A 47 12.50 -15.40 -16.48
N PRO A 48 12.20 -16.61 -16.97
CA PRO A 48 13.22 -17.52 -17.48
C PRO A 48 14.04 -16.87 -18.60
N THR A 49 15.36 -17.05 -18.58
CA THR A 49 16.25 -16.59 -19.65
C THR A 49 16.68 -17.72 -20.59
N GLU A 50 16.29 -18.95 -20.27
CA GLU A 50 16.62 -20.14 -21.05
C GLU A 50 15.79 -20.19 -22.33
N VAL A 51 16.47 -20.30 -23.47
CA VAL A 51 15.86 -20.39 -24.81
C VAL A 51 14.82 -21.52 -24.87
N ASP A 52 15.16 -22.69 -24.32
CA ASP A 52 14.30 -23.88 -24.33
C ASP A 52 12.95 -23.66 -23.64
N TYR A 53 12.80 -22.61 -22.83
CA TYR A 53 11.50 -22.25 -22.23
C TYR A 53 10.53 -21.69 -23.30
N TYR A 54 11.04 -20.99 -24.30
CA TYR A 54 10.24 -20.22 -25.27
C TYR A 54 10.08 -20.94 -26.61
N VAL A 55 11.07 -21.71 -27.04
CA VAL A 55 11.09 -22.31 -28.38
C VAL A 55 11.14 -23.83 -28.35
N ASN A 56 10.55 -24.44 -29.36
CA ASN A 56 10.74 -25.85 -29.72
C ASN A 56 11.85 -25.92 -30.77
N ALA A 57 12.99 -26.51 -30.42
CA ALA A 57 14.13 -26.66 -31.31
C ALA A 57 14.95 -27.89 -30.94
N SER A 58 15.78 -28.39 -31.86
CA SER A 58 16.81 -29.37 -31.49
C SER A 58 17.84 -28.73 -30.54
N LYS A 59 18.51 -29.53 -29.70
CA LYS A 59 19.52 -29.03 -28.74
C LYS A 59 20.59 -28.16 -29.41
N ARG A 60 21.03 -28.54 -30.61
CA ARG A 60 22.03 -27.80 -31.38
C ARG A 60 21.50 -26.44 -31.85
N VAL A 61 20.25 -26.39 -32.29
CA VAL A 61 19.61 -25.14 -32.74
C VAL A 61 19.36 -24.22 -31.55
N SER A 62 18.82 -24.74 -30.44
CA SER A 62 18.53 -23.96 -29.24
C SER A 62 19.77 -23.22 -28.70
N GLN A 63 20.94 -23.87 -28.70
CA GLN A 63 22.21 -23.26 -28.28
C GLN A 63 22.66 -22.07 -29.15
N SER A 64 22.07 -21.91 -30.34
CA SER A 64 22.40 -20.83 -31.29
C SER A 64 21.25 -19.83 -31.46
N VAL A 65 20.09 -20.07 -30.85
CA VAL A 65 18.99 -19.09 -30.82
C VAL A 65 19.37 -17.96 -29.88
N VAL A 66 19.16 -16.74 -30.33
CA VAL A 66 19.35 -15.53 -29.53
C VAL A 66 18.00 -15.08 -29.01
N LEU A 67 17.81 -15.14 -27.69
CA LEU A 67 16.62 -14.63 -27.03
C LEU A 67 16.81 -13.14 -26.68
N ASN A 68 15.86 -12.30 -27.08
CA ASN A 68 15.87 -10.87 -26.82
C ASN A 68 14.70 -10.48 -25.90
N LEU A 69 15.01 -10.27 -24.63
CA LEU A 69 14.08 -9.83 -23.58
C LEU A 69 14.32 -8.39 -23.12
N LYS A 70 15.12 -7.59 -23.84
CA LYS A 70 15.61 -6.28 -23.36
C LYS A 70 14.52 -5.27 -23.00
N ASN A 71 13.36 -5.38 -23.63
CA ASN A 71 12.22 -4.49 -23.42
C ASN A 71 11.28 -4.98 -22.31
N VAL A 72 11.54 -6.15 -21.72
CA VAL A 72 10.71 -6.74 -20.67
C VAL A 72 11.12 -6.14 -19.33
N GLU A 73 10.30 -5.23 -18.81
CA GLU A 73 10.51 -4.64 -17.49
C GLU A 73 9.92 -5.53 -16.39
N ASN A 74 10.45 -5.46 -15.18
CA ASN A 74 9.83 -6.08 -14.00
C ASN A 74 8.67 -5.23 -13.47
N LYS A 75 7.61 -5.08 -14.28
CA LYS A 75 6.36 -4.39 -13.94
C LYS A 75 5.18 -5.09 -14.61
N VAL A 76 3.99 -4.92 -14.07
CA VAL A 76 2.76 -5.41 -14.71
C VAL A 76 2.59 -4.70 -16.05
N GLY A 77 2.41 -5.48 -17.11
CA GLY A 77 2.44 -4.95 -18.47
C GLY A 77 2.51 -6.02 -19.55
N THR A 78 2.53 -5.55 -20.79
CA THR A 78 2.68 -6.41 -21.98
C THR A 78 3.90 -5.95 -22.76
N TYR A 79 4.80 -6.87 -23.01
CA TYR A 79 6.13 -6.62 -23.56
C TYR A 79 6.36 -7.45 -24.81
N LYS A 80 7.04 -6.87 -25.80
CA LYS A 80 7.45 -7.59 -27.00
C LYS A 80 8.83 -8.19 -26.80
N ALA A 81 9.00 -9.43 -27.21
CA ALA A 81 10.26 -10.16 -27.19
C ALA A 81 10.46 -10.92 -28.51
N THR A 82 11.72 -11.28 -28.79
CA THR A 82 12.05 -12.04 -30.00
C THR A 82 12.97 -13.21 -29.71
N ALA A 83 12.86 -14.25 -30.52
CA ALA A 83 13.81 -15.36 -30.59
C ALA A 83 14.29 -15.48 -32.03
N SER A 84 15.59 -15.32 -32.24
CA SER A 84 16.17 -15.21 -33.57
C SER A 84 17.18 -16.33 -33.81
N TYR A 85 17.14 -16.95 -34.99
CA TYR A 85 18.09 -17.95 -35.43
C TYR A 85 18.33 -17.81 -36.93
N LEU A 86 19.58 -17.58 -37.32
CA LEU A 86 19.95 -17.22 -38.70
C LEU A 86 19.11 -16.01 -39.18
N ASP A 87 18.39 -16.15 -40.30
CA ASP A 87 17.58 -15.09 -40.92
C ASP A 87 16.11 -15.10 -40.42
N GLU A 88 15.75 -16.02 -39.53
CA GLU A 88 14.38 -16.16 -39.01
C GLU A 88 14.29 -15.51 -37.61
N GLU A 89 13.31 -14.62 -37.44
CA GLU A 89 12.98 -13.97 -36.17
C GLU A 89 11.52 -14.24 -35.80
N LEU A 90 11.32 -14.89 -34.65
CA LEU A 90 10.00 -15.16 -34.11
C LEU A 90 9.66 -14.12 -33.06
N HIS A 91 8.56 -13.38 -33.29
CA HIS A 91 8.03 -12.40 -32.34
C HIS A 91 7.03 -13.07 -31.40
N PHE A 92 7.16 -12.77 -30.10
CA PHE A 92 6.19 -13.20 -29.10
C PHE A 92 5.97 -12.13 -28.05
N THR A 93 4.96 -12.36 -27.23
CA THR A 93 4.55 -11.42 -26.18
C THR A 93 4.81 -12.03 -24.81
N ILE A 94 5.36 -11.20 -23.91
CA ILE A 94 5.43 -11.47 -22.48
C ILE A 94 4.39 -10.61 -21.78
N LYS A 95 3.48 -11.23 -21.05
CA LYS A 95 2.47 -10.56 -20.24
C LYS A 95 2.78 -10.78 -18.77
N ILE A 96 3.14 -9.73 -18.05
CA ILE A 96 3.32 -9.77 -16.61
C ILE A 96 2.00 -9.32 -15.98
N VAL A 97 1.43 -10.18 -15.16
CA VAL A 97 0.16 -9.96 -14.45
C VAL A 97 0.39 -10.11 -12.95
N ASP A 98 -0.41 -9.43 -12.16
CA ASP A 98 -0.45 -9.64 -10.71
C ASP A 98 -1.84 -10.15 -10.33
N ASN A 99 -1.91 -11.42 -9.96
CA ASN A 99 -3.11 -12.09 -9.45
C ASN A 99 -2.89 -12.59 -8.02
N THR A 100 -1.75 -12.26 -7.41
CA THR A 100 -1.40 -12.72 -6.08
C THR A 100 -2.11 -11.86 -5.07
N LYS A 101 -2.87 -12.49 -4.18
CA LYS A 101 -3.55 -11.76 -3.11
C LYS A 101 -2.57 -11.45 -1.97
N PRO A 102 -2.65 -10.26 -1.37
CA PRO A 102 -1.86 -9.94 -0.20
C PRO A 102 -2.11 -10.93 0.94
N LYS A 103 -1.03 -11.44 1.54
CA LYS A 103 -1.11 -12.23 2.78
C LYS A 103 -0.85 -11.32 3.97
N VAL A 104 -1.69 -11.42 4.98
CA VAL A 104 -1.77 -10.39 6.03
C VAL A 104 -1.84 -11.03 7.41
N THR A 105 -1.11 -10.45 8.35
CA THR A 105 -1.18 -10.78 9.78
C THR A 105 -1.63 -9.55 10.58
N LEU A 106 -2.48 -9.76 11.58
CA LEU A 106 -2.91 -8.70 12.48
C LEU A 106 -1.83 -8.44 13.53
N LYS A 107 -1.68 -7.18 13.95
CA LYS A 107 -0.84 -6.83 15.10
C LYS A 107 -1.37 -7.46 16.39
N GLN A 108 -2.69 -7.48 16.52
CA GLN A 108 -3.44 -8.11 17.60
C GLN A 108 -4.91 -8.24 17.19
N VAL A 109 -5.69 -9.01 17.95
CA VAL A 109 -7.12 -9.24 17.64
C VAL A 109 -8.07 -8.32 18.40
N VAL A 110 -7.61 -7.67 19.47
CA VAL A 110 -8.40 -6.70 20.26
C VAL A 110 -7.69 -5.35 20.30
N PHE A 111 -8.41 -4.30 19.94
CA PHE A 111 -7.95 -2.91 20.05
C PHE A 111 -8.84 -2.16 21.03
N ARG A 112 -8.23 -1.30 21.84
CA ARG A 112 -8.94 -0.37 22.72
C ARG A 112 -8.76 1.03 22.15
N VAL A 113 -9.86 1.75 22.04
CA VAL A 113 -9.89 3.14 21.54
C VAL A 113 -10.79 3.95 22.43
N THR A 114 -10.50 5.24 22.57
CA THR A 114 -11.36 6.17 23.29
C THR A 114 -12.53 6.63 22.43
N LYS A 115 -13.64 7.02 23.06
CA LYS A 115 -14.80 7.57 22.35
C LYS A 115 -14.38 8.81 21.55
N GLY A 116 -14.73 8.82 20.26
CA GLY A 116 -14.36 9.90 19.36
C GLY A 116 -12.94 9.79 18.80
N GLU A 117 -12.12 8.81 19.21
CA GLU A 117 -10.80 8.60 18.64
C GLU A 117 -10.88 8.08 17.20
N GLN A 118 -9.91 8.49 16.38
CA GLN A 118 -9.76 8.01 15.01
C GLN A 118 -8.82 6.81 14.95
N LEU A 119 -9.36 5.63 14.66
CA LEU A 119 -8.60 4.42 14.44
C LEU A 119 -8.36 4.21 12.94
N TYR A 120 -7.10 4.16 12.50
CA TYR A 120 -6.80 3.81 11.11
C TYR A 120 -6.71 2.29 10.93
N ALA A 121 -7.20 1.79 9.80
CA ALA A 121 -7.18 0.36 9.49
C ALA A 121 -5.74 -0.19 9.42
N LYS A 122 -4.81 0.60 8.87
CA LYS A 122 -3.38 0.26 8.79
C LYS A 122 -2.76 -0.04 10.17
N ASP A 123 -3.24 0.63 11.23
CA ASP A 123 -2.67 0.47 12.59
C ASP A 123 -3.08 -0.87 13.22
N THR A 124 -4.01 -1.60 12.58
CA THR A 124 -4.44 -2.93 12.99
C THR A 124 -3.55 -4.05 12.43
N ILE A 125 -2.74 -3.76 11.43
CA ILE A 125 -1.94 -4.73 10.69
C ILE A 125 -0.53 -4.86 11.30
N GLY A 126 -0.05 -6.10 11.38
CA GLY A 126 1.30 -6.43 11.84
C GLY A 126 2.27 -6.54 10.66
N HIS A 127 1.98 -7.44 9.73
CA HIS A 127 2.81 -7.68 8.54
C HIS A 127 1.95 -7.98 7.30
N ILE A 128 2.43 -7.55 6.14
CA ILE A 128 1.85 -7.80 4.81
C ILE A 128 2.95 -8.40 3.94
N GLU A 129 2.69 -9.58 3.37
CA GLU A 129 3.51 -10.19 2.33
C GLU A 129 2.80 -10.01 0.99
N ASP A 130 3.35 -9.13 0.16
CA ASP A 130 2.89 -8.88 -1.21
C ASP A 130 4.03 -8.25 -2.04
N ALA A 131 4.07 -8.52 -3.35
CA ALA A 131 5.05 -7.92 -4.25
C ALA A 131 4.66 -6.49 -4.67
N SER A 132 3.36 -6.21 -4.68
CA SER A 132 2.76 -4.94 -5.04
C SER A 132 2.56 -4.04 -3.84
N LEU A 133 2.41 -2.75 -4.11
CA LEU A 133 2.05 -1.77 -3.08
C LEU A 133 0.61 -2.00 -2.61
N THR A 134 0.39 -1.92 -1.30
CA THR A 134 -0.89 -2.24 -0.67
C THR A 134 -1.50 -1.10 0.11
N ASN A 135 -2.83 -1.07 0.17
CA ASN A 135 -3.62 -0.20 1.04
C ASN A 135 -4.51 -1.01 1.98
N VAL A 136 -4.72 -0.51 3.20
CA VAL A 136 -5.51 -1.19 4.24
C VAL A 136 -6.81 -0.44 4.50
N TYR A 137 -7.92 -1.18 4.59
CA TYR A 137 -9.25 -0.63 4.78
C TYR A 137 -10.07 -1.43 5.81
N PHE A 138 -10.95 -0.72 6.52
CA PHE A 138 -12.13 -1.35 7.10
C PHE A 138 -13.17 -1.53 5.99
N GLN A 139 -13.69 -2.74 5.86
CA GLN A 139 -14.73 -3.10 4.89
C GLN A 139 -16.07 -3.26 5.62
N SER A 140 -17.14 -2.68 5.07
CA SER A 140 -18.50 -2.93 5.56
C SER A 140 -18.84 -4.43 5.51
N ALA A 141 -19.60 -4.90 6.50
CA ALA A 141 -20.09 -6.28 6.51
C ALA A 141 -21.25 -6.50 5.52
N ASP A 142 -21.84 -5.41 5.04
CA ASP A 142 -23.01 -5.41 4.17
C ASP A 142 -22.61 -5.56 2.69
N ASP A 143 -23.59 -5.80 1.82
CA ASP A 143 -23.38 -6.00 0.38
C ASP A 143 -22.71 -4.80 -0.32
N SER A 144 -22.72 -3.61 0.30
CA SER A 144 -22.06 -2.42 -0.23
C SER A 144 -20.53 -2.54 -0.31
N LYS A 145 -19.92 -3.35 0.58
CA LYS A 145 -18.46 -3.46 0.73
C LYS A 145 -17.74 -2.11 0.86
N ASP A 146 -18.39 -1.11 1.45
CA ASP A 146 -17.79 0.22 1.58
C ASP A 146 -16.44 0.17 2.30
N LEU A 147 -15.46 0.85 1.73
CA LEU A 147 -14.09 0.87 2.21
C LEU A 147 -13.78 2.19 2.91
N THR A 148 -13.30 2.10 4.14
CA THR A 148 -12.89 3.27 4.92
C THR A 148 -11.48 3.08 5.46
N LYS A 149 -10.62 4.11 5.32
CA LYS A 149 -9.24 4.06 5.83
C LYS A 149 -9.15 4.18 7.36
N TYR A 150 -10.18 4.78 7.96
CA TYR A 150 -10.28 4.98 9.40
C TYR A 150 -11.74 4.96 9.83
N LYS A 151 -11.96 4.71 11.12
CA LYS A 151 -13.27 4.78 11.77
C LYS A 151 -13.18 5.60 13.06
N ARG A 152 -14.32 6.17 13.45
CA ARG A 152 -14.51 6.92 14.69
C ARG A 152 -15.77 6.45 15.39
N TYR A 153 -15.64 6.08 16.66
CA TYR A 153 -16.74 5.49 17.43
C TYR A 153 -17.35 6.52 18.36
N LYS A 154 -18.64 6.81 18.19
CA LYS A 154 -19.36 7.82 19.00
C LYS A 154 -19.97 7.25 20.28
N ASN A 155 -20.15 5.94 20.33
CA ASN A 155 -20.80 5.26 21.45
C ASN A 155 -19.83 4.27 22.08
N TYR A 156 -19.95 4.08 23.39
CA TYR A 156 -19.25 3.02 24.09
C TYR A 156 -19.78 1.66 23.65
N GLY A 157 -18.92 0.65 23.67
CA GLY A 157 -19.31 -0.70 23.31
C GLY A 157 -18.18 -1.50 22.69
N THR A 158 -18.56 -2.66 22.17
CA THR A 158 -17.66 -3.55 21.42
C THR A 158 -18.15 -3.65 20.00
N TYR A 159 -17.24 -3.48 19.05
CA TYR A 159 -17.49 -3.60 17.62
C TYR A 159 -16.62 -4.71 17.05
N ILE A 160 -17.17 -5.48 16.11
CA ILE A 160 -16.38 -6.43 15.32
C ILE A 160 -16.24 -5.84 13.93
N GLU A 161 -15.01 -5.50 13.56
CA GLU A 161 -14.71 -4.86 12.29
C GLU A 161 -14.02 -5.83 11.35
N ARG A 162 -14.35 -5.71 10.07
CA ARG A 162 -13.67 -6.44 9.00
C ARG A 162 -12.57 -5.57 8.42
N VAL A 163 -11.36 -6.11 8.32
CA VAL A 163 -10.19 -5.44 7.74
C VAL A 163 -9.74 -6.22 6.50
N VAL A 164 -9.48 -5.50 5.41
CA VAL A 164 -8.99 -6.05 4.16
C VAL A 164 -7.78 -5.25 3.68
N VAL A 165 -6.86 -5.93 3.01
CA VAL A 165 -5.71 -5.32 2.32
C VAL A 165 -5.91 -5.52 0.83
N ILE A 166 -5.79 -4.44 0.07
CA ILE A 166 -5.97 -4.42 -1.38
C ILE A 166 -4.69 -3.88 -1.99
N ASP A 167 -4.10 -4.62 -2.92
CA ASP A 167 -2.96 -4.16 -3.69
C ASP A 167 -3.36 -3.12 -4.76
N ASN A 168 -2.37 -2.54 -5.45
CA ASN A 168 -2.63 -1.59 -6.53
C ASN A 168 -3.19 -2.25 -7.81
N ASN A 169 -3.22 -3.58 -7.86
CA ASN A 169 -3.72 -4.37 -8.98
C ASN A 169 -5.17 -4.86 -8.76
N GLY A 170 -5.73 -4.61 -7.58
CA GLY A 170 -7.10 -4.96 -7.19
C GLY A 170 -7.24 -6.31 -6.50
N ASN A 171 -6.14 -7.01 -6.19
CA ASN A 171 -6.21 -8.25 -5.45
C ASN A 171 -6.47 -7.95 -3.96
N GLU A 172 -7.54 -8.54 -3.43
CA GLU A 172 -7.98 -8.38 -2.05
C GLU A 172 -7.56 -9.58 -1.20
N SER A 173 -7.00 -9.33 -0.03
CA SER A 173 -6.67 -10.35 0.98
C SER A 173 -7.92 -11.08 1.47
N ALA A 174 -7.74 -12.21 2.17
CA ALA A 174 -8.83 -12.74 2.98
C ALA A 174 -9.24 -11.68 4.04
N PRO A 175 -10.55 -11.53 4.35
CA PRO A 175 -11.00 -10.58 5.33
C PRO A 175 -10.61 -11.02 6.74
N LEU A 176 -9.93 -10.14 7.47
CA LEU A 176 -9.57 -10.31 8.86
C LEU A 176 -10.64 -9.68 9.76
N ARG A 177 -10.79 -10.18 10.99
CA ARG A 177 -11.73 -9.63 11.97
C ARG A 177 -10.97 -9.10 13.19
N VAL A 178 -11.27 -7.87 13.60
CA VAL A 178 -10.73 -7.25 14.81
C VAL A 178 -11.86 -6.85 15.75
N LYS A 179 -11.63 -7.00 17.06
CA LYS A 179 -12.53 -6.56 18.11
C LYS A 179 -12.11 -5.18 18.58
N ILE A 180 -12.95 -4.17 18.40
CA ILE A 180 -12.73 -2.81 18.88
C ILE A 180 -13.53 -2.60 20.15
N VAL A 181 -12.86 -2.25 21.24
CA VAL A 181 -13.48 -1.93 22.53
C VAL A 181 -13.36 -0.43 22.75
N VAL A 182 -14.50 0.25 22.76
CA VAL A 182 -14.57 1.70 22.92
C VAL A 182 -14.74 2.02 24.40
N VAL A 183 -13.74 2.67 24.98
CA VAL A 183 -13.65 3.01 26.40
C VAL A 183 -13.76 4.52 26.62
N ARG A 184 -14.08 4.91 27.85
CA ARG A 184 -14.05 6.31 28.28
C ARG A 184 -12.59 6.77 28.36
N ASN A 185 -12.28 7.97 27.87
CA ASN A 185 -11.01 8.62 28.19
C ASN A 185 -11.03 8.97 29.68
N THR A 186 -9.98 8.61 30.41
CA THR A 186 -9.84 8.92 31.85
C THR A 186 -8.71 9.92 32.11
N GLU A 187 -8.00 10.37 31.08
CA GLU A 187 -6.93 11.35 31.22
C GLU A 187 -7.53 12.76 31.32
N PRO A 188 -7.24 13.52 32.38
CA PRO A 188 -7.75 14.87 32.52
C PRO A 188 -6.95 15.88 31.69
N PRO A 189 -7.58 16.98 31.26
CA PRO A 189 -6.92 18.04 30.51
C PRO A 189 -5.82 18.73 31.32
N VAL A 190 -4.86 19.35 30.65
CA VAL A 190 -3.75 20.07 31.27
C VAL A 190 -3.89 21.58 31.08
N ILE A 191 -3.95 22.34 32.18
CA ILE A 191 -3.90 23.81 32.18
C ILE A 191 -2.45 24.29 32.34
N LYS A 192 -2.00 25.20 31.48
CA LYS A 192 -0.70 25.86 31.51
C LYS A 192 -0.86 27.38 31.72
N GLY A 193 0.22 28.05 32.13
CA GLY A 193 0.23 29.51 32.33
C GLY A 193 -0.38 29.99 33.65
N ILE A 194 -0.57 29.09 34.62
CA ILE A 194 -1.33 29.38 35.85
C ILE A 194 -0.48 29.84 37.06
N ASN A 195 0.70 30.40 36.79
CA ASN A 195 1.59 30.88 37.84
C ASN A 195 1.00 32.09 38.57
N ASN A 196 1.32 32.22 39.86
CA ASN A 196 0.99 33.41 40.64
C ASN A 196 1.64 34.65 40.01
N ILE A 197 0.96 35.78 40.12
CA ILE A 197 1.43 37.05 39.56
C ILE A 197 1.25 38.21 40.53
N LYS A 198 2.04 39.25 40.28
CA LYS A 198 1.94 40.56 40.91
C LYS A 198 1.53 41.57 39.85
N ILE A 199 0.60 42.46 40.19
CA ILE A 199 0.14 43.54 39.32
C ILE A 199 0.04 44.83 40.11
N ALA A 200 0.27 45.95 39.43
CA ALA A 200 0.17 47.27 40.04
C ALA A 200 -1.30 47.63 40.33
N VAL A 201 -1.54 48.40 41.40
CA VAL A 201 -2.85 49.00 41.65
C VAL A 201 -3.35 49.77 40.42
N ASN A 202 -4.64 49.62 40.10
CA ASN A 202 -5.35 50.19 38.95
C ASN A 202 -4.85 49.73 37.56
N SER A 203 -3.99 48.71 37.48
CA SER A 203 -3.59 48.13 36.19
C SER A 203 -4.73 47.32 35.54
N SER A 204 -4.66 47.17 34.21
CA SER A 204 -5.55 46.26 33.49
C SER A 204 -5.15 44.81 33.76
N PHE A 205 -6.14 43.94 33.95
CA PHE A 205 -5.92 42.53 34.24
C PHE A 205 -6.90 41.67 33.45
N ASP A 206 -6.37 40.85 32.55
CA ASP A 206 -7.12 39.78 31.88
C ASP A 206 -6.78 38.42 32.53
N PRO A 207 -7.75 37.78 33.21
CA PRO A 207 -7.54 36.48 33.84
C PRO A 207 -7.06 35.38 32.89
N LEU A 208 -7.38 35.44 31.60
CA LEU A 208 -7.03 34.41 30.62
C LEU A 208 -5.71 34.70 29.88
N SER A 209 -5.10 35.85 30.11
CA SER A 209 -3.85 36.21 29.44
C SER A 209 -2.74 35.19 29.75
N GLY A 210 -2.22 34.54 28.70
CA GLY A 210 -1.17 33.52 28.78
C GLY A 210 -1.62 32.16 29.32
N VAL A 211 -2.91 31.96 29.60
CA VAL A 211 -3.47 30.69 30.08
C VAL A 211 -3.92 29.86 28.89
N SER A 212 -3.54 28.58 28.87
CA SER A 212 -3.97 27.62 27.83
C SER A 212 -4.35 26.28 28.44
N ALA A 213 -5.21 25.53 27.75
CA ALA A 213 -5.60 24.18 28.14
C ALA A 213 -5.56 23.22 26.97
N TYR A 214 -4.97 22.04 27.17
CA TYR A 214 -4.83 20.99 26.17
C TYR A 214 -5.23 19.64 26.73
N ASP A 215 -5.91 18.84 25.93
CA ASP A 215 -6.23 17.44 26.19
C ASP A 215 -5.65 16.55 25.07
N ALA A 216 -5.30 15.31 25.38
CA ALA A 216 -4.69 14.39 24.41
C ALA A 216 -5.65 14.00 23.27
N VAL A 217 -6.95 13.93 23.54
CA VAL A 217 -7.98 13.51 22.58
C VAL A 217 -8.66 14.73 21.93
N ASP A 218 -9.01 15.75 22.73
CA ASP A 218 -9.70 16.95 22.22
C ASP A 218 -8.77 17.99 21.59
N GLY A 219 -7.46 17.93 21.87
CA GLY A 219 -6.50 18.95 21.44
C GLY A 219 -6.61 20.25 22.25
N ASP A 220 -6.61 21.40 21.57
CA ASP A 220 -6.70 22.71 22.24
C ASP A 220 -8.12 22.99 22.72
N ILE A 221 -8.29 23.05 24.04
CA ILE A 221 -9.56 23.34 24.70
C ILE A 221 -9.49 24.63 25.53
N THR A 222 -8.56 25.54 25.22
CA THR A 222 -8.35 26.80 25.93
C THR A 222 -9.64 27.62 26.05
N LYS A 223 -10.51 27.58 25.03
CA LYS A 223 -11.80 28.29 25.03
C LYS A 223 -12.83 27.72 26.02
N LYS A 224 -12.58 26.52 26.58
CA LYS A 224 -13.45 25.88 27.59
C LYS A 224 -13.03 26.21 29.02
N ILE A 225 -12.00 27.04 29.22
CA ILE A 225 -11.55 27.42 30.57
C ILE A 225 -12.60 28.33 31.22
N GLU A 226 -13.10 27.90 32.37
CA GLU A 226 -13.96 28.66 33.27
C GLU A 226 -13.10 29.29 34.36
N VAL A 227 -13.19 30.62 34.51
CA VAL A 227 -12.53 31.36 35.58
C VAL A 227 -13.55 31.62 36.70
N ILE A 228 -13.25 31.13 37.89
CA ILE A 228 -14.08 31.26 39.09
C ILE A 228 -13.36 32.21 40.06
N GLY A 229 -14.06 33.28 40.44
CA GLY A 229 -13.53 34.37 41.26
C GLY A 229 -13.34 35.66 40.44
N SER A 230 -12.99 36.74 41.13
CA SER A 230 -12.69 38.04 40.53
C SER A 230 -11.50 38.69 41.23
N VAL A 231 -10.86 39.62 40.54
CA VAL A 231 -9.76 40.44 41.07
C VAL A 231 -10.21 41.89 40.98
N ASP A 232 -10.17 42.60 42.11
CA ASP A 232 -10.37 44.04 42.14
C ASP A 232 -8.99 44.71 42.14
N THR A 233 -8.63 45.32 41.02
CA THR A 233 -7.29 45.92 40.85
C THR A 233 -7.16 47.27 41.56
N SER A 234 -8.24 47.84 42.10
CA SER A 234 -8.21 49.13 42.82
C SER A 234 -7.83 49.00 44.29
N HIS A 235 -7.89 47.79 44.86
CA HIS A 235 -7.59 47.53 46.25
C HIS A 235 -6.38 46.60 46.41
N PRO A 236 -5.31 47.02 47.11
CA PRO A 236 -4.19 46.15 47.41
C PRO A 236 -4.61 44.95 48.26
N ALA A 237 -4.52 43.74 47.70
CA ALA A 237 -4.86 42.49 48.35
C ALA A 237 -4.34 41.29 47.55
N VAL A 238 -4.43 40.08 48.14
CA VAL A 238 -4.18 38.82 47.44
C VAL A 238 -5.51 38.19 47.04
N TYR A 239 -5.82 38.23 45.76
CA TYR A 239 -7.01 37.61 45.19
C TYR A 239 -6.69 36.19 44.72
N THR A 240 -7.67 35.29 44.87
CA THR A 240 -7.53 33.88 44.44
C THR A 240 -8.51 33.59 43.31
N LEU A 241 -7.98 33.17 42.17
CA LEU A 241 -8.76 32.69 41.02
C LEU A 241 -8.62 31.17 40.90
N ARG A 242 -9.72 30.50 40.58
CA ARG A 242 -9.72 29.09 40.19
C ARG A 242 -10.03 28.96 38.71
N TYR A 243 -9.25 28.16 38.01
CA TYR A 243 -9.39 27.89 36.59
C TYR A 243 -9.82 26.45 36.46
N ARG A 244 -10.99 26.23 35.90
CA ARG A 244 -11.60 24.92 35.71
C ARG A 244 -11.71 24.65 34.23
N VAL A 245 -11.35 23.45 33.79
CA VAL A 245 -11.58 23.01 32.42
C VAL A 245 -12.04 21.56 32.42
N VAL A 246 -13.02 21.26 31.58
CA VAL A 246 -13.59 19.91 31.41
C VAL A 246 -13.47 19.51 29.96
N ASP A 247 -12.96 18.30 29.72
CA ASP A 247 -12.85 17.73 28.37
C ASP A 247 -14.20 17.14 27.87
N SER A 248 -14.25 16.63 26.65
CA SER A 248 -15.44 15.99 26.07
C SER A 248 -15.81 14.65 26.71
N SER A 249 -14.90 14.06 27.47
CA SER A 249 -15.08 12.81 28.22
C SER A 249 -15.45 13.05 29.68
N GLU A 250 -15.71 14.30 30.08
CA GLU A 250 -16.05 14.72 31.45
C GLU A 250 -14.90 14.55 32.46
N ASN A 251 -13.64 14.53 32.01
CA ASN A 251 -12.49 14.66 32.90
C ASN A 251 -12.25 16.14 33.20
N GLU A 252 -11.94 16.44 34.47
CA GLU A 252 -11.83 17.79 34.97
C GLU A 252 -10.42 18.08 35.51
N THR A 253 -9.93 19.28 35.22
CA THR A 253 -8.77 19.86 35.90
C THR A 253 -9.13 21.21 36.49
N ILE A 254 -8.76 21.40 37.76
CA ILE A 254 -8.85 22.69 38.44
C ILE A 254 -7.45 23.11 38.90
N LYS A 255 -7.08 24.36 38.59
CA LYS A 255 -5.86 25.01 39.06
C LYS A 255 -6.18 26.33 39.74
N THR A 256 -5.31 26.77 40.64
CA THR A 256 -5.49 28.00 41.42
C THR A 256 -4.33 28.95 41.15
N ARG A 257 -4.67 30.24 40.99
CA ARG A 257 -3.72 31.34 40.83
C ARG A 257 -3.95 32.39 41.92
N LYS A 258 -2.88 32.83 42.56
CA LYS A 258 -2.89 34.03 43.40
C LYS A 258 -2.48 35.24 42.57
N VAL A 259 -3.27 36.31 42.66
CA VAL A 259 -3.00 37.61 42.06
C VAL A 259 -2.79 38.60 43.19
N ILE A 260 -1.57 39.11 43.30
CA ILE A 260 -1.16 40.06 44.33
C ILE A 260 -1.26 41.46 43.72
N VAL A 261 -2.14 42.30 44.26
CA VAL A 261 -2.28 43.71 43.88
C VAL A 261 -1.49 44.54 44.88
N GLU A 262 -0.46 45.26 44.42
CA GLU A 262 0.44 46.07 45.25
C GLU A 262 0.91 47.34 44.51
#